data_AF-A0A2I0TS44-F1
#
_entry.id   AF-A0A2I0TS44-F1
#
_cell.length_a   1.000
_cell.length_b   1.000
_cell.length_c   1.000
_cell.angle_alpha   90.00
_cell.angle_beta   90.00
_cell.angle_gamma   90.00
#
_symmetry.space_group_name_H-M   'P 1'
#
loop_
_entity.id
_entity.type
_entity.pdbx_description
1 polymer ?
#
loop_
_entity_poly.entity_id
_entity_poly.type
_entity_poly.pdbx_seq_one_letter_code
_entity_poly.pdbx_strand_id
1 'polypeptide(L)'
;MHSAYPQQETAPVPSQHRDHCVIWILLVYIALLKYFYSDTRRSLTAPHTDDKQQLYSCNLPKEKPLRRRRGDQTVALFSLGRRLGGREGAARAVERIQVREGEKEQQVREARVEHIKLKHEIQNLETILKAQGELAEGQQLMDFEHMKKENQKYSKKIDDLSEEILKLKKKVSNAVHILSQFREKLQFMEAANQDRRAELVNIETVLSQKRDILTRTKQVRDRLRRNNLKLQQKCGLLGNEILLRDFEEKMDTAELLSRRLETLKRHHAGLILTRRGIQKKIREANSSFLAKDDQRKESMEKNKQSSFPQF
;
A
#
# COMPACT_ATOMS: atom_id res chain seq x y z
N MET A 1 1.89 -1.32 20.97
CA MET A 1 1.48 -2.64 20.47
C MET A 1 2.27 -2.93 19.20
N HIS A 2 3.43 -3.55 19.37
CA HIS A 2 4.30 -3.96 18.26
C HIS A 2 3.97 -5.42 17.93
N SER A 3 3.38 -5.64 16.74
CA SER A 3 3.08 -6.98 16.23
C SER A 3 4.31 -7.50 15.48
N ALA A 4 4.90 -8.56 16.02
CA ALA A 4 6.00 -9.30 15.44
C ALA A 4 5.51 -10.17 14.29
N TYR A 5 6.18 -10.09 13.14
CA TYR A 5 6.08 -11.06 12.05
C TYR A 5 6.95 -12.29 12.39
N PRO A 6 6.49 -13.53 12.15
CA PRO A 6 7.34 -14.70 12.29
C PRO A 6 8.20 -14.88 11.04
N GLN A 7 9.52 -14.98 11.24
CA GLN A 7 10.47 -15.45 10.24
C GLN A 7 10.30 -16.96 10.04
N GLN A 8 10.06 -17.39 8.80
CA GLN A 8 10.17 -18.80 8.41
C GLN A 8 11.64 -19.14 8.16
N GLU A 9 12.19 -19.99 9.03
CA GLU A 9 13.47 -20.69 8.84
C GLU A 9 13.36 -21.63 7.64
N THR A 10 14.18 -21.38 6.62
CA THR A 10 14.39 -22.30 5.49
C THR A 10 15.56 -23.23 5.81
N ALA A 11 15.26 -24.53 5.92
CA ALA A 11 16.26 -25.58 6.11
C ALA A 11 17.18 -25.72 4.88
N PRO A 12 18.49 -25.98 5.05
CA PRO A 12 19.40 -26.21 3.94
C PRO A 12 19.21 -27.62 3.36
N VAL A 13 18.88 -27.71 2.07
CA VAL A 13 18.80 -28.95 1.30
C VAL A 13 20.23 -29.46 1.03
N PRO A 14 20.52 -30.77 1.19
CA PRO A 14 21.88 -31.28 1.07
C PRO A 14 22.41 -31.18 -0.37
N SER A 15 23.51 -30.45 -0.53
CA SER A 15 24.20 -30.14 -1.78
C SER A 15 24.95 -31.32 -2.42
N GLN A 16 24.97 -32.51 -1.80
CA GLN A 16 25.75 -33.65 -2.28
C GLN A 16 25.26 -34.23 -3.63
N HIS A 17 23.99 -34.06 -3.99
CA HIS A 17 23.46 -34.65 -5.22
C HIS A 17 23.80 -33.84 -6.48
N ARG A 18 24.12 -32.55 -6.34
CA ARG A 18 24.52 -31.70 -7.47
C ARG A 18 25.98 -31.94 -7.89
N ASP A 19 26.85 -32.22 -6.93
CA ASP A 19 28.26 -32.46 -7.19
C ASP A 19 28.47 -33.77 -7.98
N HIS A 20 27.70 -34.81 -7.68
CA HIS A 20 27.71 -36.05 -8.47
C HIS A 20 27.25 -35.83 -9.92
N CYS A 21 26.23 -34.99 -10.17
CA CYS A 21 25.80 -34.68 -11.54
C CYS A 21 26.88 -33.90 -12.32
N VAL A 22 27.55 -32.94 -11.69
CA VAL A 22 28.64 -32.19 -12.34
C VAL A 22 29.84 -33.10 -12.63
N ILE A 23 30.19 -34.01 -11.72
CA ILE A 23 31.27 -34.99 -11.93
C ILE A 23 30.93 -35.94 -13.09
N TRP A 24 29.69 -36.44 -13.19
CA TRP A 24 29.28 -37.30 -14.31
C TRP A 24 29.28 -36.55 -15.65
N ILE A 25 28.85 -35.29 -15.69
CA ILE A 25 28.90 -34.45 -16.89
C ILE A 25 30.35 -34.21 -17.32
N LEU A 26 31.25 -33.92 -16.38
CA LEU A 26 32.68 -33.76 -16.66
C LEU A 26 33.34 -35.06 -17.16
N LEU A 27 32.98 -36.20 -16.58
CA LEU A 27 33.50 -37.51 -17.03
C LEU A 27 33.01 -37.87 -18.44
N VAL A 28 31.74 -37.60 -18.75
CA VAL A 28 31.19 -37.79 -20.11
C VAL A 28 31.85 -36.84 -21.09
N TYR A 29 32.08 -35.58 -20.72
CA TYR A 29 32.76 -34.60 -21.56
C TYR A 29 34.23 -34.99 -21.83
N ILE A 30 34.95 -35.47 -20.80
CA ILE A 30 36.33 -35.98 -20.96
C ILE A 30 36.35 -37.24 -21.82
N ALA A 31 35.38 -38.13 -21.69
CA ALA A 31 35.26 -39.33 -22.52
C ALA A 31 34.98 -38.97 -23.99
N LEU A 32 34.10 -38.00 -24.24
CA LEU A 32 33.82 -37.47 -25.57
C LEU A 32 35.04 -36.75 -26.16
N LEU A 33 35.77 -35.95 -25.38
CA LEU A 33 37.01 -35.34 -25.82
C LEU A 33 38.09 -36.37 -26.12
N LYS A 34 38.22 -37.43 -25.31
CA LYS A 34 39.13 -38.55 -25.61
C LYS A 34 38.69 -39.31 -26.85
N TYR A 35 37.40 -39.54 -27.05
CA TYR A 35 36.86 -40.17 -28.25
C TYR A 35 37.17 -39.30 -29.47
N PHE A 36 36.80 -38.02 -29.44
CA PHE A 36 37.02 -37.08 -30.54
C PHE A 36 38.51 -36.85 -30.83
N TYR A 37 39.35 -36.74 -29.80
CA TYR A 37 40.79 -36.62 -29.96
C TYR A 37 41.40 -37.93 -30.49
N SER A 38 40.90 -39.10 -30.08
CA SER A 38 41.35 -40.40 -30.61
C SER A 38 40.86 -40.65 -32.03
N ASP A 39 39.69 -40.13 -32.40
CA ASP A 39 39.11 -40.21 -33.74
C ASP A 39 39.83 -39.25 -34.69
N THR A 40 40.19 -38.07 -34.19
CA THR A 40 41.08 -37.11 -34.88
C THR A 40 42.51 -37.66 -34.99
N ARG A 41 43.00 -38.43 -34.01
CA ARG A 41 44.28 -39.13 -34.10
C ARG A 41 44.22 -40.31 -35.06
N ARG A 42 43.10 -41.06 -35.10
CA ARG A 42 42.89 -42.13 -36.09
C ARG A 42 42.74 -41.59 -37.51
N SER A 43 42.18 -40.40 -37.70
CA SER A 43 42.13 -39.74 -39.01
C SER A 43 43.47 -39.11 -39.41
N LEU A 44 44.31 -38.66 -38.47
CA LEU A 44 45.67 -38.19 -38.75
C LEU A 44 46.74 -39.31 -38.81
N THR A 45 46.47 -40.51 -38.31
CA THR A 45 47.35 -41.68 -38.44
C THR A 45 46.69 -42.79 -39.25
N ALA A 46 45.91 -42.43 -40.28
CA ALA A 46 45.73 -43.34 -41.40
C ALA A 46 47.10 -43.45 -42.10
N PRO A 47 47.74 -44.62 -42.12
CA PRO A 47 48.95 -44.79 -42.89
C PRO A 47 48.56 -44.68 -44.36
N HIS A 48 48.73 -43.50 -44.95
CA HIS A 48 48.83 -43.35 -46.40
C HIS A 48 50.24 -43.81 -46.84
N THR A 49 50.58 -45.04 -46.47
CA THR A 49 51.75 -45.76 -46.94
C THR A 49 51.19 -47.04 -47.53
N ASP A 50 50.73 -46.95 -48.79
CA ASP A 50 50.76 -48.05 -49.76
C ASP A 50 50.32 -47.64 -51.19
N ASP A 51 49.81 -46.43 -51.42
CA ASP A 51 49.47 -46.01 -52.79
C ASP A 51 50.63 -45.42 -53.61
N LYS A 52 51.78 -45.14 -52.99
CA LYS A 52 52.95 -44.65 -53.73
C LYS A 52 53.61 -45.72 -54.61
N GLN A 53 53.29 -46.99 -54.41
CA GLN A 53 53.76 -48.09 -55.28
C GLN A 53 52.72 -48.57 -56.28
N GLN A 54 51.41 -48.45 -55.99
CA GLN A 54 50.37 -48.85 -56.95
C GLN A 54 50.02 -47.77 -57.99
N LEU A 55 50.20 -46.48 -57.70
CA LEU A 55 49.95 -45.42 -58.69
C LEU A 55 51.11 -45.20 -59.69
N TYR A 56 52.22 -45.92 -59.55
CA TYR A 56 53.23 -46.01 -60.61
C TYR A 56 52.94 -47.11 -61.65
N SER A 57 51.85 -47.89 -61.46
CA SER A 57 51.54 -49.05 -62.30
C SER A 57 50.36 -48.88 -63.29
N CYS A 58 49.57 -47.82 -63.21
CA CYS A 58 48.39 -47.70 -64.08
C CYS A 58 48.27 -46.31 -64.71
N ASN A 59 48.19 -46.31 -66.04
CA ASN A 59 47.95 -45.17 -66.93
C ASN A 59 49.19 -44.34 -67.34
N LEU A 60 50.30 -45.00 -67.69
CA LEU A 60 50.99 -44.52 -68.88
C LEU A 60 50.03 -44.72 -70.06
N PRO A 61 49.74 -43.69 -70.88
CA PRO A 61 49.16 -43.90 -72.19
C PRO A 61 50.01 -44.99 -72.86
N LYS A 62 49.38 -46.08 -73.31
CA LYS A 62 50.03 -47.08 -74.17
C LYS A 62 50.31 -46.43 -75.52
N GLU A 63 51.18 -45.42 -75.54
CA GLU A 63 51.72 -44.89 -76.77
C GLU A 63 52.67 -45.93 -77.31
N LYS A 64 52.35 -46.34 -78.55
CA LYS A 64 53.07 -47.36 -79.30
C LYS A 64 54.56 -47.07 -79.17
N PRO A 65 55.38 -48.06 -78.76
CA PRO A 65 56.82 -47.86 -78.77
C PRO A 65 57.19 -47.39 -80.16
N LEU A 66 57.94 -46.30 -80.27
CA LEU A 66 58.67 -45.99 -81.49
C LEU A 66 59.47 -47.25 -81.79
N ARG A 67 58.95 -48.08 -82.71
CA ARG A 67 59.55 -49.34 -83.10
C ARG A 67 60.96 -48.97 -83.52
N ARG A 68 61.96 -49.38 -82.73
CA ARG A 68 63.35 -49.39 -83.19
C ARG A 68 63.36 -50.15 -84.52
N ARG A 69 63.46 -49.41 -85.63
CA ARG A 69 63.59 -49.99 -86.97
C ARG A 69 65.00 -50.55 -87.09
N ARG A 70 65.24 -51.71 -86.47
CA ARG A 70 66.50 -52.48 -86.64
C ARG A 70 66.72 -52.88 -88.10
N GLY A 71 65.69 -52.85 -88.94
CA GLY A 71 65.77 -53.05 -90.39
C GLY A 71 66.37 -51.88 -91.19
N ASP A 72 66.53 -50.69 -90.62
CA ASP A 72 66.96 -49.50 -91.38
C ASP A 72 68.50 -49.33 -91.40
N GLN A 73 69.25 -50.01 -90.52
CA GLN A 73 70.72 -49.93 -90.48
C GLN A 73 71.37 -50.45 -91.77
N THR A 74 70.95 -51.60 -92.28
CA THR A 74 71.49 -52.19 -93.52
C THR A 74 71.12 -51.35 -94.76
N VAL A 75 69.92 -50.78 -94.77
CA VAL A 75 69.41 -49.92 -95.84
C VAL A 75 70.09 -48.53 -95.83
N ALA A 76 70.34 -47.97 -94.65
CA ALA A 76 71.07 -46.71 -94.48
C ALA A 76 72.56 -46.85 -94.84
N LEU A 77 73.20 -47.95 -94.45
CA LEU A 77 74.59 -48.26 -94.83
C LEU A 77 74.76 -48.42 -96.35
N PHE A 78 73.78 -49.06 -97.02
CA PHE A 78 73.79 -49.25 -98.46
C PHE A 78 73.53 -47.94 -99.24
N SER A 79 72.55 -47.14 -98.79
CA SER A 79 72.17 -45.87 -99.44
C SER A 79 73.21 -44.76 -99.26
N LEU A 80 73.90 -44.70 -98.11
CA LEU A 80 74.98 -43.76 -97.83
C LEU A 80 76.34 -44.20 -98.40
N GLY A 81 76.55 -45.51 -98.61
CA GLY A 81 77.80 -46.07 -99.14
C GLY A 81 78.15 -45.61 -100.55
N ARG A 82 77.14 -45.32 -101.39
CA ARG A 82 77.34 -44.75 -102.73
C ARG A 82 77.68 -43.26 -102.73
N ARG A 83 77.32 -42.51 -101.69
CA ARG A 83 77.47 -41.04 -101.62
C ARG A 83 78.69 -40.58 -100.83
N LEU A 84 79.24 -41.42 -99.96
CA LEU A 84 80.29 -41.07 -98.99
C LEU A 84 81.58 -41.91 -99.16
N GLY A 85 81.81 -42.49 -100.34
CA GLY A 85 83.10 -43.11 -100.69
C GLY A 85 83.37 -44.48 -100.07
N GLY A 86 82.34 -45.29 -99.81
CA GLY A 86 82.50 -46.69 -99.37
C GLY A 86 81.78 -47.04 -98.05
N ARG A 87 81.80 -48.33 -97.72
CA ARG A 87 81.06 -48.93 -96.58
C ARG A 87 81.44 -48.33 -95.23
N GLU A 88 82.70 -47.92 -95.05
CA GLU A 88 83.20 -47.33 -93.80
C GLU A 88 82.79 -45.88 -93.60
N GLY A 89 82.70 -45.08 -94.67
CA GLY A 89 82.21 -43.69 -94.62
C GLY A 89 80.73 -43.64 -94.27
N ALA A 90 79.94 -44.56 -94.84
CA ALA A 90 78.54 -44.76 -94.50
C ALA A 90 78.35 -45.26 -93.06
N ALA A 91 79.19 -46.17 -92.58
CA ALA A 91 79.13 -46.66 -91.20
C ALA A 91 79.36 -45.54 -90.17
N ARG A 92 80.38 -44.70 -90.38
CA ARG A 92 80.66 -43.54 -89.51
C ARG A 92 79.53 -42.51 -89.51
N ALA A 93 78.89 -42.26 -90.66
CA ALA A 93 77.76 -41.35 -90.76
C ALA A 93 76.51 -41.89 -90.04
N VAL A 94 76.21 -43.18 -90.23
CA VAL A 94 75.10 -43.88 -89.57
C VAL A 94 75.29 -43.91 -88.05
N GLU A 95 76.52 -44.15 -87.58
CA GLU A 95 76.86 -44.12 -86.16
C GLU A 95 76.68 -42.73 -85.54
N ARG A 96 77.17 -41.66 -86.20
CA ARG A 96 76.96 -40.28 -85.73
C ARG A 96 75.48 -39.90 -85.66
N ILE A 97 74.67 -40.35 -86.62
CA ILE A 97 73.22 -40.14 -86.61
C ILE A 97 72.59 -40.91 -85.44
N GLN A 98 72.98 -42.17 -85.21
CA GLN A 98 72.46 -42.99 -84.12
C GLN A 98 72.80 -42.45 -82.73
N VAL A 99 74.01 -41.93 -82.52
CA VAL A 99 74.39 -41.29 -81.26
C VAL A 99 73.53 -40.05 -81.03
N ARG A 100 73.40 -39.18 -82.04
CA ARG A 100 72.57 -37.97 -81.96
C ARG A 100 71.08 -38.29 -81.78
N GLU A 101 70.58 -39.35 -82.40
CA GLU A 101 69.22 -39.86 -82.21
C GLU A 101 69.03 -40.42 -80.80
N GLY A 102 70.00 -41.15 -80.26
CA GLY A 102 69.97 -41.67 -78.89
C GLY A 102 69.97 -40.56 -77.83
N GLU A 103 70.80 -39.52 -78.01
CA GLU A 103 70.83 -38.34 -77.14
C GLU A 103 69.49 -37.57 -77.20
N LYS A 104 68.95 -37.33 -78.40
CA LYS A 104 67.64 -36.70 -78.55
C LYS A 104 66.52 -37.54 -77.97
N GLU A 105 66.56 -38.86 -78.15
CA GLU A 105 65.56 -39.77 -77.58
C GLU A 105 65.64 -39.77 -76.04
N GLN A 106 66.85 -39.65 -75.48
CA GLN A 106 67.04 -39.51 -74.04
C GLN A 106 66.47 -38.18 -73.51
N GLN A 107 66.74 -37.06 -74.18
CA GLN A 107 66.15 -35.76 -73.83
C GLN A 107 64.61 -35.79 -73.92
N VAL A 108 64.05 -36.45 -74.93
CA VAL A 108 62.59 -36.62 -75.05
C VAL A 108 62.03 -37.50 -73.93
N ARG A 109 62.74 -38.55 -73.52
CA ARG A 109 62.34 -39.40 -72.39
C ARG A 109 62.36 -38.61 -71.07
N GLU A 110 63.41 -37.84 -70.83
CA GLU A 110 63.54 -36.98 -69.65
C GLU A 110 62.43 -35.92 -69.62
N ALA A 111 62.23 -35.20 -70.72
CA ALA A 111 61.15 -34.22 -70.85
C ALA A 111 59.75 -34.85 -70.69
N ARG A 112 59.54 -36.09 -71.15
CA ARG A 112 58.28 -36.83 -70.94
C ARG A 112 58.07 -37.16 -69.47
N VAL A 113 59.11 -37.62 -68.77
CA VAL A 113 59.02 -37.92 -67.33
C VAL A 113 58.75 -36.65 -66.54
N GLU A 114 59.42 -35.54 -66.87
CA GLU A 114 59.16 -34.23 -66.26
C GLU A 114 57.75 -33.74 -66.55
N HIS A 115 57.27 -33.86 -67.79
CA HIS A 115 55.90 -33.51 -68.14
C HIS A 115 54.87 -34.34 -67.36
N ILE A 116 55.11 -35.64 -67.18
CA ILE A 116 54.25 -36.50 -66.38
C ILE A 116 54.26 -36.05 -64.91
N LYS A 117 55.43 -35.73 -64.34
CA LYS A 117 55.54 -35.23 -62.96
C LYS A 117 54.79 -33.91 -62.78
N LEU A 118 55.04 -32.92 -63.64
CA LEU A 118 54.37 -31.63 -63.59
C LEU A 118 52.86 -31.77 -63.78
N LYS A 119 52.42 -32.67 -64.66
CA LYS A 119 50.98 -32.93 -64.84
C LYS A 119 50.34 -33.49 -63.56
N HIS A 120 50.99 -34.42 -62.87
CA HIS A 120 50.48 -34.94 -61.60
C HIS A 120 50.49 -33.87 -60.50
N GLU A 121 51.51 -33.02 -60.47
CA GLU A 121 51.61 -31.92 -59.49
C GLU A 121 50.52 -30.86 -59.71
N ILE A 122 50.27 -30.49 -60.97
CA ILE A 122 49.13 -29.62 -61.34
C ILE A 122 47.81 -30.24 -60.88
N GLN A 123 47.58 -31.52 -61.18
CA GLN A 123 46.36 -32.21 -60.77
C GLN A 123 46.19 -32.26 -59.25
N ASN A 124 47.28 -32.48 -58.50
CA ASN A 124 47.25 -32.46 -57.04
C ASN A 124 46.97 -31.06 -56.47
N LEU A 125 47.54 -30.01 -57.06
CA LEU A 125 47.26 -28.64 -56.64
C LEU A 125 45.82 -28.24 -56.96
N GLU A 126 45.29 -28.66 -58.11
CA GLU A 126 43.89 -28.44 -58.47
C GLU A 126 42.91 -29.13 -57.52
N THR A 127 43.19 -30.36 -57.07
CA THR A 127 42.33 -31.05 -56.10
C THR A 127 42.38 -30.39 -54.73
N ILE A 128 43.57 -29.95 -54.28
CA ILE A 128 43.71 -29.19 -53.03
C ILE A 128 42.97 -27.85 -53.11
N LEU A 129 43.10 -27.11 -54.20
CA LEU A 129 42.41 -25.83 -54.39
C LEU A 129 40.89 -26.00 -54.42
N LYS A 130 40.38 -27.05 -55.08
CA LYS A 130 38.95 -27.37 -55.06
C LYS A 130 38.46 -27.69 -53.66
N ALA A 131 39.17 -28.54 -52.93
CA ALA A 131 38.81 -28.87 -51.56
C ALA A 131 38.84 -27.63 -50.63
N GLN A 132 39.83 -26.75 -50.79
CA GLN A 132 39.89 -25.48 -50.04
C GLN A 132 38.75 -24.53 -50.42
N GLY A 133 38.37 -24.45 -51.71
CA GLY A 133 37.24 -23.66 -52.17
C GLY A 133 35.91 -24.15 -51.57
N GLU A 134 35.65 -25.46 -51.63
CA GLU A 134 34.45 -26.07 -51.04
C GLU A 134 34.37 -25.86 -49.52
N LEU A 135 35.50 -25.95 -48.81
CA LEU A 135 35.58 -25.65 -47.37
C LEU A 135 35.30 -24.17 -47.07
N ALA A 136 35.86 -23.26 -47.88
CA ALA A 136 35.65 -21.82 -47.71
C ALA A 136 34.19 -21.42 -47.98
N GLU A 137 33.56 -21.97 -49.01
CA GLU A 137 32.13 -21.80 -49.28
C GLU A 137 31.27 -22.35 -48.13
N GLY A 138 31.61 -23.53 -47.62
CA GLY A 138 30.95 -24.12 -46.45
C GLY A 138 31.05 -23.24 -45.19
N GLN A 139 32.22 -22.63 -44.95
CA GLN A 139 32.40 -21.69 -43.84
C GLN A 139 31.59 -20.40 -44.03
N GLN A 140 31.58 -19.81 -45.22
CA GLN A 140 30.76 -18.63 -45.52
C GLN A 140 29.26 -18.91 -45.34
N LEU A 141 28.79 -20.09 -45.75
CA LEU A 141 27.42 -20.55 -45.52
C LEU A 141 27.10 -20.66 -44.02
N MET A 142 27.99 -21.27 -43.23
CA MET A 142 27.81 -21.37 -41.78
C MET A 142 27.75 -19.99 -41.10
N ASP A 143 28.64 -19.07 -41.48
CA ASP A 143 28.66 -17.71 -40.92
C ASP A 143 27.38 -16.94 -41.25
N PHE A 144 26.89 -17.07 -42.48
CA PHE A 144 25.62 -16.48 -42.89
C PHE A 144 24.43 -17.06 -42.12
N GLU A 145 24.37 -18.39 -41.97
CA GLU A 145 23.33 -19.03 -41.17
C GLU A 145 23.39 -18.63 -39.69
N HIS A 146 24.59 -18.49 -39.14
CA HIS A 146 24.80 -18.02 -37.78
C HIS A 146 24.23 -16.60 -37.62
N MET A 147 24.62 -15.67 -38.49
CA MET A 147 24.12 -14.30 -38.47
C MET A 147 22.60 -14.24 -38.64
N LYS A 148 22.01 -15.12 -39.47
CA LYS A 148 20.56 -15.23 -39.62
C LYS A 148 19.89 -15.69 -38.32
N LYS A 149 20.44 -16.70 -37.63
CA LYS A 149 19.94 -17.18 -36.34
C LYS A 149 20.03 -16.10 -35.27
N GLU A 150 21.14 -15.36 -35.22
CA GLU A 150 21.31 -14.25 -34.28
C GLU A 150 20.32 -13.12 -34.55
N ASN A 151 20.17 -12.69 -35.80
CA ASN A 151 19.21 -11.64 -36.14
C ASN A 151 17.78 -12.05 -35.77
N GLN A 152 17.38 -13.30 -36.08
CA GLN A 152 16.09 -13.83 -35.64
C GLN A 152 15.92 -13.86 -34.12
N LYS A 153 16.98 -14.17 -33.36
CA LYS A 153 16.97 -14.13 -31.89
C LYS A 153 16.76 -12.72 -31.37
N TYR A 154 17.45 -11.72 -31.95
CA TYR A 154 17.28 -10.33 -31.56
C TYR A 154 15.91 -9.77 -31.96
N SER A 155 15.40 -10.09 -33.15
CA SER A 155 14.03 -9.71 -33.56
C SER A 155 12.99 -10.24 -32.58
N LYS A 156 13.04 -11.54 -32.23
CA LYS A 156 12.13 -12.12 -31.23
C LYS A 156 12.20 -11.38 -29.89
N LYS A 157 13.40 -11.06 -29.43
CA LYS A 157 13.59 -10.31 -28.18
C LYS A 157 13.00 -8.89 -28.25
N ILE A 158 13.10 -8.23 -29.41
CA ILE A 158 12.47 -6.92 -29.63
C ILE A 158 10.94 -7.05 -29.58
N ASP A 159 10.38 -8.09 -30.20
CA ASP A 159 8.94 -8.34 -30.20
C ASP A 159 8.42 -8.62 -28.77
N ASP A 160 9.11 -9.48 -28.01
CA ASP A 160 8.78 -9.79 -26.61
C ASP A 160 8.78 -8.52 -25.74
N LEU A 161 9.84 -7.71 -25.84
CA LEU A 161 9.94 -6.45 -25.10
C LEU A 161 8.88 -5.43 -25.55
N SER A 162 8.55 -5.39 -26.84
CA SER A 162 7.52 -4.51 -27.37
C SER A 162 6.14 -4.89 -26.82
N GLU A 163 5.85 -6.18 -26.70
CA GLU A 163 4.62 -6.66 -26.08
C GLU A 163 4.57 -6.33 -24.59
N GLU A 164 5.67 -6.50 -23.86
CA GLU A 164 5.78 -6.10 -22.44
C GLU A 164 5.56 -4.59 -22.24
N ILE A 165 6.18 -3.76 -23.07
CA ILE A 165 5.97 -2.29 -23.06
C ILE A 165 4.50 -1.98 -23.30
N LEU A 166 3.83 -2.66 -24.25
CA LEU A 166 2.42 -2.44 -24.54
C LEU A 166 1.51 -2.89 -23.37
N LYS A 167 1.84 -4.00 -22.72
CA LYS A 167 1.17 -4.45 -21.48
C LYS A 167 1.31 -3.42 -20.36
N LEU A 168 2.51 -2.87 -20.17
CA LEU A 168 2.75 -1.83 -19.16
C LEU A 168 2.01 -0.53 -19.49
N LYS A 169 2.03 -0.07 -20.75
CA LYS A 169 1.26 1.11 -21.19
C LYS A 169 -0.23 0.95 -20.91
N LYS A 170 -0.80 -0.22 -21.16
CA LYS A 170 -2.22 -0.52 -20.81
C LYS A 170 -2.46 -0.44 -19.31
N LYS A 171 -1.57 -1.01 -18.48
CA LYS A 171 -1.67 -0.91 -17.01
C LYS A 171 -1.61 0.54 -16.54
N VAL A 172 -0.71 1.35 -17.08
CA VAL A 172 -0.59 2.79 -16.76
C VAL A 172 -1.87 3.53 -17.16
N SER A 173 -2.39 3.31 -18.37
CA SER A 173 -3.63 3.93 -18.82
C SER A 173 -4.82 3.59 -17.91
N ASN A 174 -4.97 2.32 -17.54
CA ASN A 174 -6.02 1.89 -16.62
C ASN A 174 -5.87 2.54 -15.24
N ALA A 175 -4.65 2.62 -14.72
CA ALA A 175 -4.38 3.28 -13.45
C ALA A 175 -4.72 4.78 -13.51
N VAL A 176 -4.38 5.47 -14.59
CA VAL A 176 -4.75 6.89 -14.81
C VAL A 176 -6.27 7.06 -14.84
N HIS A 177 -6.99 6.18 -15.55
CA HIS A 177 -8.45 6.23 -15.60
C HIS A 177 -9.08 6.05 -14.21
N ILE A 178 -8.61 5.04 -13.45
CA ILE A 178 -9.06 4.79 -12.08
C ILE A 178 -8.75 6.00 -11.17
N LEU A 179 -7.54 6.56 -11.26
CA LEU A 179 -7.16 7.75 -10.49
C LEU A 179 -8.03 8.96 -10.84
N SER A 180 -8.40 9.15 -12.11
CA SER A 180 -9.33 10.20 -12.53
C SER A 180 -10.71 10.03 -11.88
N GLN A 181 -11.25 8.81 -11.91
CA GLN A 181 -12.52 8.50 -11.26
C GLN A 181 -12.48 8.78 -9.75
N PHE A 182 -11.39 8.39 -9.07
CA PHE A 182 -11.23 8.67 -7.64
C PHE A 182 -11.10 10.17 -7.36
N ARG A 183 -10.41 10.91 -8.22
CA ARG A 183 -10.30 12.38 -8.10
C ARG A 183 -11.66 13.05 -8.22
N GLU A 184 -12.48 12.67 -9.20
CA GLU A 184 -13.84 13.20 -9.37
C GLU A 184 -14.73 12.87 -8.16
N LYS A 185 -14.68 11.62 -7.69
CA LYS A 185 -15.44 11.21 -6.50
C LYS A 185 -15.01 11.98 -5.24
N LEU A 186 -13.70 12.22 -5.09
CA LEU A 186 -13.16 12.99 -3.98
C LEU A 186 -13.66 14.44 -4.04
N GLN A 187 -13.56 15.09 -5.20
CA GLN A 187 -14.06 16.46 -5.38
C GLN A 187 -15.56 16.60 -5.08
N PHE A 188 -16.37 15.64 -5.53
CA PHE A 188 -17.79 15.60 -5.21
C PHE A 188 -18.04 15.45 -3.71
N MET A 189 -17.33 14.53 -3.04
CA MET A 189 -17.45 14.33 -1.60
C MET A 189 -16.97 15.54 -0.79
N GLU A 190 -15.91 16.21 -1.23
CA GLU A 190 -15.39 17.43 -0.61
C GLU A 190 -16.40 18.57 -0.69
N ALA A 191 -17.01 18.79 -1.87
CA ALA A 191 -18.07 19.79 -2.04
C ALA A 191 -19.26 19.51 -1.10
N ALA A 192 -19.78 18.27 -1.09
CA ALA A 192 -20.88 17.90 -0.20
C ALA A 192 -20.53 18.04 1.30
N ASN A 193 -19.26 17.84 1.67
CA ASN A 193 -18.80 18.04 3.04
C ASN A 193 -18.72 19.55 3.39
N GLN A 194 -18.30 20.39 2.46
CA GLN A 194 -18.33 21.85 2.63
C GLN A 194 -19.76 22.36 2.82
N ASP A 195 -20.71 21.87 2.03
CA ASP A 195 -22.13 22.22 2.16
C ASP A 195 -22.68 21.84 3.54
N ARG A 196 -22.43 20.60 3.99
CA ARG A 196 -22.84 20.14 5.33
C ARG A 196 -22.16 20.93 6.45
N ARG A 197 -20.91 21.34 6.29
CA ARG A 197 -20.23 22.20 7.26
C ARG A 197 -20.88 23.58 7.33
N ALA A 198 -21.28 24.15 6.19
CA ALA A 198 -22.03 25.40 6.16
C ALA A 198 -23.40 25.27 6.84
N GLU A 199 -24.11 24.16 6.60
CA GLU A 199 -25.36 23.84 7.31
C GLU A 199 -25.17 23.73 8.82
N LEU A 200 -24.11 23.04 9.27
CA LEU A 200 -23.77 22.93 10.69
C LEU A 200 -23.53 24.30 11.33
N VAL A 201 -22.73 25.15 10.69
CA VAL A 201 -22.47 26.52 11.19
C VAL A 201 -23.77 27.31 11.28
N ASN A 202 -24.65 27.21 10.27
CA ASN A 202 -25.96 27.87 10.31
C ASN A 202 -26.80 27.38 11.49
N ILE A 203 -26.88 26.05 11.71
CA ILE A 203 -27.62 25.48 12.85
C ILE A 203 -27.02 25.95 14.18
N GLU A 204 -25.69 25.96 14.32
CA GLU A 204 -25.00 26.43 15.52
C GLU A 204 -25.31 27.91 15.81
N THR A 205 -25.33 28.76 14.78
CA THR A 205 -25.68 30.18 14.95
C THR A 205 -27.12 30.36 15.43
N VAL A 206 -28.08 29.63 14.83
CA VAL A 206 -29.49 29.64 15.25
C VAL A 206 -29.61 29.13 16.68
N LEU A 207 -28.91 28.06 17.01
CA LEU A 207 -28.91 27.47 18.36
C LEU A 207 -28.38 28.48 19.39
N SER A 208 -27.28 29.18 19.09
CA SER A 208 -26.74 30.23 19.94
C SER A 208 -27.77 31.35 20.17
N GLN A 209 -28.41 31.84 19.10
CA GLN A 209 -29.47 32.86 19.22
C GLN A 209 -30.64 32.38 20.10
N LYS A 210 -31.07 31.12 19.94
CA LYS A 210 -32.14 30.54 20.78
C LYS A 210 -31.71 30.40 22.25
N ARG A 211 -30.44 30.06 22.52
CA ARG A 211 -29.89 30.04 23.90
C ARG A 211 -29.90 31.43 24.54
N ASP A 212 -29.57 32.47 23.78
CA ASP A 212 -29.60 33.86 24.27
C ASP A 212 -31.02 34.32 24.60
N ILE A 213 -31.97 34.05 23.69
CA ILE A 213 -33.39 34.37 23.91
C ILE A 213 -33.91 33.64 25.15
N LEU A 214 -33.63 32.34 25.29
CA LEU A 214 -34.03 31.57 26.46
C LEU A 214 -33.46 32.16 27.76
N THR A 215 -32.20 32.57 27.73
CA THR A 215 -31.52 33.17 28.89
C THR A 215 -32.17 34.50 29.29
N ARG A 216 -32.44 35.37 28.32
CA ARG A 216 -33.15 36.66 28.55
C ARG A 216 -34.56 36.42 29.10
N THR A 217 -35.32 35.49 28.52
CA THR A 217 -36.67 35.18 29.01
C THR A 217 -36.65 34.60 30.43
N LYS A 218 -35.68 33.73 30.76
CA LYS A 218 -35.50 33.24 32.14
C LYS A 218 -35.21 34.39 33.11
N GLN A 219 -34.33 35.31 32.75
CA GLN A 219 -34.02 36.49 33.59
C GLN A 219 -35.26 37.37 33.82
N VAL A 220 -36.08 37.62 32.78
CA VAL A 220 -37.33 38.37 32.90
C VAL A 220 -38.32 37.65 33.82
N ARG A 221 -38.52 36.34 33.61
CA ARG A 221 -39.36 35.51 34.47
C ARG A 221 -38.91 35.58 35.94
N ASP A 222 -37.62 35.48 36.19
CA ASP A 222 -37.07 35.47 37.55
C ASP A 222 -37.14 36.87 38.20
N ARG A 223 -37.05 37.94 37.40
CA ARG A 223 -37.36 39.32 37.84
C ARG A 223 -38.84 39.46 38.21
N LEU A 224 -39.76 38.95 37.38
CA LEU A 224 -41.20 38.99 37.65
C LEU A 224 -41.56 38.20 38.90
N ARG A 225 -40.96 37.01 39.11
CA ARG A 225 -41.13 36.21 40.34
C ARG A 225 -40.68 36.99 41.57
N ARG A 226 -39.51 37.62 41.52
CA ARG A 226 -39.02 38.47 42.64
C ARG A 226 -39.94 39.66 42.90
N ASN A 227 -40.44 40.32 41.86
CA ASN A 227 -41.36 41.44 42.01
C ASN A 227 -42.73 41.00 42.57
N ASN A 228 -43.25 39.87 42.11
CA ASN A 228 -44.50 39.29 42.60
C ASN A 228 -44.39 38.95 44.09
N LEU A 229 -43.28 38.31 44.51
CA LEU A 229 -43.03 38.04 45.92
C LEU A 229 -42.93 39.32 46.76
N LYS A 230 -42.23 40.36 46.26
CA LYS A 230 -42.17 41.66 46.94
C LYS A 230 -43.53 42.34 47.06
N LEU A 231 -44.35 42.25 46.02
CA LEU A 231 -45.72 42.79 46.05
C LEU A 231 -46.56 42.03 47.06
N GLN A 232 -46.51 40.69 47.06
CA GLN A 232 -47.20 39.87 48.05
C GLN A 232 -46.79 40.21 49.48
N GLN A 233 -45.49 40.41 49.74
CA GLN A 233 -44.98 40.87 51.04
C GLN A 233 -45.53 42.24 51.43
N LYS A 234 -45.59 43.20 50.48
CA LYS A 234 -46.14 44.54 50.73
C LYS A 234 -47.66 44.54 50.96
N CYS A 235 -48.38 43.63 50.31
CA CYS A 235 -49.82 43.49 50.49
C CYS A 235 -50.18 42.96 51.89
N GLY A 236 -49.27 42.32 52.62
CA GLY A 236 -49.53 41.88 53.99
C GLY A 236 -50.81 41.06 54.11
N LEU A 237 -51.75 41.51 54.96
CA LEU A 237 -53.05 40.85 55.15
C LEU A 237 -54.07 41.14 54.03
N LEU A 238 -53.84 42.14 53.18
CA LEU A 238 -54.76 42.56 52.11
C LEU A 238 -55.01 41.46 51.06
N GLY A 239 -54.20 40.40 51.04
CA GLY A 239 -54.40 39.23 50.19
C GLY A 239 -55.09 38.04 50.87
N ASN A 240 -55.38 38.11 52.18
CA ASN A 240 -56.01 37.03 52.92
C ASN A 240 -57.31 37.51 53.57
N GLU A 241 -58.39 37.36 52.80
CA GLU A 241 -59.73 37.83 53.17
C GLU A 241 -60.27 37.19 54.45
N ILE A 242 -59.91 35.94 54.73
CA ILE A 242 -60.35 35.22 55.94
C ILE A 242 -59.75 35.89 57.17
N LEU A 243 -58.44 36.13 57.17
CA LEU A 243 -57.78 36.80 58.30
C LEU A 243 -58.26 38.24 58.49
N LEU A 244 -58.60 38.94 57.40
CA LEU A 244 -59.20 40.28 57.49
C LEU A 244 -60.56 40.26 58.16
N ARG A 245 -61.46 39.38 57.72
CA ARG A 245 -62.79 39.23 58.32
C ARG A 245 -62.71 38.79 59.79
N ASP A 246 -61.81 37.88 60.11
CA ASP A 246 -61.56 37.47 61.49
C ASP A 246 -61.06 38.66 62.33
N PHE A 247 -60.17 39.50 61.78
CA PHE A 247 -59.70 40.69 62.47
C PHE A 247 -60.82 41.70 62.70
N GLU A 248 -61.67 41.94 61.70
CA GLU A 248 -62.87 42.78 61.82
C GLU A 248 -63.80 42.27 62.92
N GLU A 249 -64.12 40.97 62.93
CA GLU A 249 -64.95 40.36 63.97
C GLU A 249 -64.32 40.48 65.37
N LYS A 250 -63.00 40.28 65.48
CA LYS A 250 -62.27 40.48 66.75
C LYS A 250 -62.28 41.94 67.21
N MET A 251 -62.24 42.90 66.29
CA MET A 251 -62.38 44.32 66.61
C MET A 251 -63.79 44.65 67.09
N ASP A 252 -64.83 44.17 66.40
CA ASP A 252 -66.23 44.38 66.79
C ASP A 252 -66.53 43.78 68.17
N THR A 253 -66.05 42.56 68.42
CA THR A 253 -66.19 41.90 69.73
C THR A 253 -65.41 42.61 70.83
N ALA A 254 -64.19 43.09 70.56
CA ALA A 254 -63.41 43.88 71.50
C ALA A 254 -64.10 45.23 71.83
N GLU A 255 -64.71 45.88 70.85
CA GLU A 255 -65.47 47.11 71.06
C GLU A 255 -66.72 46.85 71.91
N LEU A 256 -67.46 45.78 71.62
CA LEU A 256 -68.63 45.38 72.42
C LEU A 256 -68.24 45.08 73.88
N LEU A 257 -67.14 44.36 74.09
CA LEU A 257 -66.62 44.06 75.43
C LEU A 257 -66.18 45.34 76.15
N SER A 258 -65.54 46.28 75.45
CA SER A 258 -65.13 47.57 76.00
C SER A 258 -66.34 48.40 76.46
N ARG A 259 -67.41 48.44 75.65
CA ARG A 259 -68.68 49.09 76.02
C ARG A 259 -69.31 48.44 77.25
N ARG A 260 -69.37 47.10 77.31
CA ARG A 260 -69.88 46.35 78.47
C ARG A 260 -69.05 46.59 79.74
N LEU A 261 -67.74 46.67 79.61
CA LEU A 261 -66.85 46.97 80.73
C LEU A 261 -67.11 48.38 81.26
N GLU A 262 -67.36 49.34 80.37
CA GLU A 262 -67.68 50.70 80.77
C GLU A 262 -69.06 50.81 81.46
N THR A 263 -70.09 50.10 80.97
CA THR A 263 -71.39 50.05 81.66
C THR A 263 -71.26 49.39 83.03
N LEU A 264 -70.47 48.31 83.15
CA LEU A 264 -70.24 47.65 84.42
C LEU A 264 -69.45 48.54 85.41
N LYS A 265 -68.47 49.31 84.93
CA LYS A 265 -67.76 50.32 85.73
C LYS A 265 -68.73 51.39 86.24
N ARG A 266 -69.61 51.92 85.39
CA ARG A 266 -70.67 52.88 85.80
C ARG A 266 -71.59 52.27 86.85
N HIS A 267 -72.03 51.03 86.65
CA HIS A 267 -72.88 50.33 87.61
C HIS A 267 -72.18 50.09 88.95
N HIS A 268 -70.93 49.65 88.93
CA HIS A 268 -70.12 49.46 90.15
C HIS A 268 -69.90 50.79 90.89
N ALA A 269 -69.61 51.88 90.19
CA ALA A 269 -69.54 53.21 90.78
C ALA A 269 -70.88 53.59 91.45
N GLY A 270 -72.01 53.31 90.79
CA GLY A 270 -73.35 53.46 91.36
C GLY A 270 -73.55 52.65 92.64
N LEU A 271 -73.18 51.36 92.64
CA LEU A 271 -73.27 50.50 93.82
C LEU A 271 -72.34 50.93 94.96
N ILE A 272 -71.17 51.48 94.67
CA ILE A 272 -70.29 52.08 95.69
C ILE A 272 -71.00 53.26 96.35
N LEU A 273 -71.65 54.12 95.57
CA LEU A 273 -72.42 55.26 96.09
C LEU A 273 -73.60 54.78 96.95
N THR A 274 -74.37 53.78 96.51
CA THR A 274 -75.48 53.23 97.32
C THR A 274 -74.97 52.55 98.58
N ARG A 275 -73.89 51.77 98.51
CA ARG A 275 -73.24 51.16 99.69
C ARG A 275 -72.79 52.22 100.68
N ARG A 276 -72.15 53.31 100.22
CA ARG A 276 -71.76 54.45 101.08
C ARG A 276 -73.00 55.08 101.73
N GLY A 277 -74.08 55.27 100.98
CA GLY A 277 -75.34 55.79 101.49
C GLY A 277 -75.97 54.88 102.57
N ILE A 278 -76.03 53.57 102.34
CA ILE A 278 -76.53 52.61 103.33
C ILE A 278 -75.62 52.56 104.56
N GLN A 279 -74.30 52.57 104.38
CA GLN A 279 -73.35 52.59 105.50
C GLN A 279 -73.47 53.87 106.34
N LYS A 280 -73.82 55.01 105.72
CA LYS A 280 -74.15 56.24 106.43
C LYS A 280 -75.46 56.09 107.22
N LYS A 281 -76.51 55.52 106.61
CA LYS A 281 -77.79 55.21 107.30
C LYS A 281 -77.61 54.23 108.45
N ILE A 282 -76.76 53.21 108.33
CA ILE A 282 -76.42 52.27 109.42
C ILE A 282 -75.70 53.00 110.55
N ARG A 283 -74.77 53.91 110.24
CA ARG A 283 -74.11 54.73 111.27
C ARG A 283 -75.11 55.62 112.01
N GLU A 284 -76.03 56.26 111.29
CA GLU A 284 -77.10 57.10 111.85
C GLU A 284 -78.12 56.27 112.67
N ALA A 285 -78.42 55.05 112.23
CA ALA A 285 -79.25 54.10 112.96
C ALA A 285 -78.57 53.61 114.23
N ASN A 286 -77.27 53.30 114.18
CA ASN A 286 -76.50 52.90 115.36
C ASN A 286 -76.37 54.06 116.37
N SER A 287 -76.18 55.31 115.91
CA SER A 287 -76.16 56.48 116.79
C SER A 287 -77.54 56.78 117.40
N SER A 288 -78.63 56.57 116.65
CA SER A 288 -80.00 56.73 117.18
C SER A 288 -80.47 55.57 118.06
N PHE A 289 -79.93 54.36 117.89
CA PHE A 289 -80.14 53.23 118.79
C PHE A 289 -79.42 53.46 120.13
N LEU A 290 -78.14 53.89 120.08
CA LEU A 290 -77.40 54.30 121.29
C LEU A 290 -78.13 55.43 122.04
N ALA A 291 -78.64 56.44 121.32
CA ALA A 291 -79.42 57.52 121.94
C ALA A 291 -80.77 57.09 122.53
N LYS A 292 -81.38 56.00 122.01
CA LYS A 292 -82.63 55.44 122.56
C LYS A 292 -82.38 54.55 123.77
N ASP A 293 -81.27 53.81 123.82
CA ASP A 293 -80.86 53.08 125.02
C ASP A 293 -80.52 54.05 126.17
N ASP A 294 -79.94 55.20 125.86
CA ASP A 294 -79.70 56.26 126.85
C ASP A 294 -81.03 56.86 127.36
N GLN A 295 -82.03 57.09 126.50
CA GLN A 295 -83.36 57.57 126.91
C GLN A 295 -84.22 56.51 127.63
N ARG A 296 -84.00 55.22 127.39
CA ARG A 296 -84.67 54.12 128.12
C ARG A 296 -84.10 53.93 129.54
N LYS A 297 -82.83 54.27 129.75
CA LYS A 297 -82.24 54.34 131.09
C LYS A 297 -82.73 55.58 131.85
N GLU A 298 -82.79 56.75 131.22
CA GLU A 298 -83.29 57.98 131.85
C GLU A 298 -84.79 57.95 132.19
N SER A 299 -85.63 57.23 131.42
CA SER A 299 -87.07 57.12 131.71
C SER A 299 -87.42 56.17 132.85
N MET A 300 -86.55 55.22 133.21
CA MET A 300 -86.70 54.42 134.42
C MET A 300 -86.24 55.16 135.68
N GLU A 301 -85.40 56.18 135.54
CA GLU A 301 -84.87 56.96 136.67
C GLU A 301 -85.80 58.13 137.08
N LYS A 302 -86.64 58.64 136.15
CA LYS A 302 -87.64 59.68 136.46
C LYS A 302 -88.91 59.17 137.15
N ASN A 303 -89.15 57.86 137.23
CA ASN A 303 -90.34 57.27 137.87
C ASN A 303 -90.15 56.97 139.38
N LYS A 304 -89.13 57.55 140.03
CA LYS A 304 -88.88 57.37 141.47
C LYS A 304 -88.98 58.65 142.32
N GLN A 305 -89.35 59.81 141.75
CA GLN A 305 -89.29 61.09 142.47
C GLN A 305 -90.58 61.94 142.49
N SER A 306 -91.75 61.38 142.15
CA SER A 306 -93.05 62.04 142.36
C SER A 306 -94.04 61.17 143.16
N SER A 307 -93.69 60.90 144.40
CA SER A 307 -94.59 60.65 145.54
C SER A 307 -93.89 61.38 146.70
N PHE A 308 -94.46 62.35 147.44
CA PHE A 308 -95.78 62.62 148.03
C PHE A 308 -95.81 64.15 148.38
N PRO A 309 -96.89 64.76 148.88
CA PRO A 309 -98.34 64.63 148.62
C PRO A 309 -99.07 65.97 148.39
N GLN A 310 -100.36 65.92 148.03
CA GLN A 310 -101.39 66.68 148.75
C GLN A 310 -102.75 65.95 148.66
N PHE A 311 -103.27 65.57 149.84
CA PHE A 311 -104.55 64.94 150.19
C PHE A 311 -104.80 63.47 149.77
#